data_AF-A0A941IWF5-F1
#
_entry.id   AF-A0A941IWF5-F1
#
_cell.length_a   1.000
_cell.length_b   1.000
_cell.length_c   1.000
_cell.angle_alpha   90.00
_cell.angle_beta   90.00
_cell.angle_gamma   90.00
#
_symmetry.space_group_name_H-M   'P 1'
#
loop_
_entity.id
_entity.type
_entity.pdbx_description
1 polymer ?
#
loop_
_entity_poly.entity_id
_entity_poly.type
_entity_poly.pdbx_seq_one_letter_code
_entity_poly.pdbx_strand_id
1 'polypeptide(L)'
;MKNDYSLKYNNKLYMFGMLGKIALLLMFCQCNNADISEESIRGNVPIVSDTLTFTTNESFFSPVGTLSAHLVDKSSGEEYNKFEFYDYIYKWKQPNDTILFGVTIQKEGNLFIHPEMSLPDSQDGSELYVYLNDERKSHIITSTGGDDKYEIQNGVEFVDVKPGFYMVKLQIKMAKSEGTEIGQLKNVHLIGSAVKDAKIEMRRYRPFAVHGKWQTESTNPVEICVHELTVMNRSVNCYQPITTPFGYTGSPWSLDTRTFGGYNFSLWSYGQNDQVPPFYQESHLIAVGPGLTFGAYGHEGTGVKPRGNHPYMDVETNTQVVAVRMQPGEIYNTYWSYYLDPVDSHWKLYGCGKKYNKTGATKYLETGAFVEVAGPASTERSGHELRETQYRGWQMDTDKNWYPINKLIGSSSVNELSYRNWRTVGNKFSMQMGGWGEVGTPAKTVTLSNPDPVPYYLKGDYLAELYRMPATFEDGTVQNITANSAELSLTILDLGTNAQGYLFWGREEGLTKEDKWENNKSIEMTYGKQSFCLEELQADTEYYYRIKIKNDQGITWSFDTQKFRTLKE
;
A
#
# COMPACT_ATOMS: atom_id res chain seq x y z
N MET A 1 -16.52 -12.15 -28.45
CA MET A 1 -16.99 -12.16 -27.05
C MET A 1 -15.79 -11.84 -26.18
N LYS A 2 -15.70 -10.59 -25.72
CA LYS A 2 -14.62 -10.06 -24.87
C LYS A 2 -14.97 -10.36 -23.42
N ASN A 3 -14.09 -11.06 -22.70
CA ASN A 3 -14.20 -11.24 -21.26
C ASN A 3 -13.45 -10.10 -20.56
N ASP A 4 -14.21 -9.22 -19.91
CA ASP A 4 -13.73 -8.22 -18.96
C ASP A 4 -13.31 -8.91 -17.65
N TYR A 5 -12.01 -9.05 -17.42
CA TYR A 5 -11.47 -9.36 -16.09
C TYR A 5 -11.14 -8.06 -15.37
N SER A 6 -12.15 -7.46 -14.72
CA SER A 6 -11.92 -6.41 -13.72
C SER A 6 -11.74 -7.05 -12.34
N LEU A 7 -10.49 -7.22 -11.92
CA LEU A 7 -10.15 -7.50 -10.52
C LEU A 7 -10.46 -6.25 -9.68
N LYS A 8 -11.56 -6.29 -8.94
CA LYS A 8 -11.97 -5.25 -7.99
C LYS A 8 -11.03 -5.25 -6.78
N TYR A 9 -9.94 -4.48 -6.86
CA TYR A 9 -9.18 -4.08 -5.68
C TYR A 9 -9.95 -2.99 -4.93
N ASN A 10 -10.63 -3.38 -3.85
CA ASN A 10 -11.19 -2.44 -2.86
C ASN A 10 -10.05 -1.86 -2.02
N ASN A 11 -9.39 -0.81 -2.51
CA ASN A 11 -8.47 -0.01 -1.70
C ASN A 11 -9.29 0.83 -0.70
N LYS A 12 -9.37 0.38 0.55
CA LYS A 12 -9.69 1.23 1.71
C LYS A 12 -8.39 1.49 2.46
N LEU A 13 -7.76 2.64 2.21
CA LEU A 13 -6.60 3.12 2.95
C LEU A 13 -7.10 4.07 4.05
N TYR A 14 -7.25 3.57 5.27
CA TYR A 14 -7.51 4.44 6.43
C TYR A 14 -6.18 4.89 7.04
N MET A 15 -5.86 6.19 6.97
CA MET A 15 -4.86 6.80 7.85
C MET A 15 -5.38 8.05 8.57
N PHE A 16 -5.04 8.07 9.85
CA PHE A 16 -5.43 9.02 10.88
C PHE A 16 -4.90 10.44 10.59
N GLY A 17 -5.80 11.41 10.68
CA GLY A 17 -5.47 12.83 10.72
C GLY A 17 -4.88 13.23 12.07
N MET A 18 -3.77 13.95 12.00
CA MET A 18 -3.14 14.72 13.07
C MET A 18 -4.12 15.79 13.57
N LEU A 19 -4.53 15.78 14.85
CA LEU A 19 -5.21 16.94 15.46
C LEU A 19 -4.78 17.12 16.91
N GLY A 20 -4.56 18.40 17.26
CA GLY A 20 -3.83 18.85 18.43
C GLY A 20 -4.61 18.87 19.74
N LYS A 21 -3.83 19.09 20.80
CA LYS A 21 -4.23 19.31 22.19
C LYS A 21 -5.21 20.48 22.34
N ILE A 22 -6.36 20.25 22.97
CA ILE A 22 -7.03 21.21 23.87
C ILE A 22 -7.65 20.41 25.02
N ALA A 23 -7.37 20.84 26.25
CA ALA A 23 -7.96 20.37 27.49
C ALA A 23 -9.19 21.22 27.87
N LEU A 24 -10.27 20.62 28.39
CA LEU A 24 -10.97 21.13 29.58
C LEU A 24 -12.11 20.21 30.09
N LEU A 25 -12.09 20.02 31.42
CA LEU A 25 -13.17 19.97 32.41
C LEU A 25 -14.24 18.85 32.46
N LEU A 26 -14.09 18.08 33.56
CA LEU A 26 -15.08 17.41 34.38
C LEU A 26 -16.51 17.99 34.36
N MET A 27 -17.50 17.10 34.26
CA MET A 27 -18.70 17.14 35.12
C MET A 27 -19.22 15.72 35.36
N PHE A 28 -19.24 15.34 36.63
CA PHE A 28 -19.95 14.20 37.18
C PHE A 28 -21.47 14.40 37.04
N CYS A 29 -22.20 13.36 36.67
CA CYS A 29 -23.52 13.12 37.25
C CYS A 29 -23.81 11.61 37.29
N GLN A 30 -24.02 11.11 38.51
CA GLN A 30 -24.41 9.75 38.84
C GLN A 30 -25.87 9.51 38.43
N CYS A 31 -26.16 8.31 37.91
CA CYS A 31 -27.40 7.61 38.21
C CYS A 31 -27.13 6.11 38.12
N ASN A 32 -27.15 5.45 39.28
CA ASN A 32 -27.17 4.00 39.41
C ASN A 32 -28.54 3.47 38.95
N ASN A 33 -28.54 2.40 38.16
CA ASN A 33 -29.42 1.26 38.39
C ASN A 33 -28.72 0.01 37.84
N ALA A 34 -28.69 -1.00 38.68
CA ALA A 34 -27.99 -2.26 38.47
C ALA A 34 -28.70 -3.12 37.44
N ASP A 35 -27.93 -3.62 36.47
CA ASP A 35 -28.15 -4.91 35.83
C ASP A 35 -26.78 -5.58 35.66
N ILE A 36 -26.73 -6.86 36.01
CA ILE A 36 -25.53 -7.68 36.12
C ILE A 36 -24.97 -7.91 34.72
N SER A 37 -23.84 -7.26 34.40
CA SER A 37 -23.04 -7.51 33.20
C SER A 37 -21.86 -8.40 33.54
N GLU A 38 -21.66 -9.46 32.77
CA GLU A 38 -20.41 -10.23 32.73
C GLU A 38 -19.21 -9.29 32.58
N GLU A 39 -18.33 -9.35 33.58
CA GLU A 39 -17.17 -8.48 33.71
C GLU A 39 -16.09 -8.95 32.71
N SER A 40 -15.83 -8.15 31.68
CA SER A 40 -14.72 -8.33 30.75
C SER A 40 -13.40 -8.01 31.45
N ILE A 41 -12.71 -9.05 31.97
CA ILE A 41 -11.42 -8.89 32.65
C ILE A 41 -10.24 -9.09 31.69
N ARG A 42 -9.77 -7.92 31.26
CA ARG A 42 -8.48 -7.44 30.72
C ARG A 42 -7.21 -8.24 31.04
N GLY A 43 -6.31 -8.31 30.04
CA GLY A 43 -4.87 -8.57 30.20
C GLY A 43 -4.49 -10.04 30.35
N ASN A 44 -3.18 -10.34 30.31
CA ASN A 44 -2.56 -11.68 30.49
C ASN A 44 -2.83 -12.30 31.88
N VAL A 45 -4.11 -12.53 32.21
CA VAL A 45 -4.56 -13.12 33.47
C VAL A 45 -4.28 -14.62 33.44
N PRO A 46 -3.58 -15.18 34.44
CA PRO A 46 -3.43 -16.63 34.60
C PRO A 46 -4.82 -17.27 34.77
N ILE A 47 -5.13 -18.25 33.92
CA ILE A 47 -6.40 -18.96 33.96
C ILE A 47 -6.33 -20.04 35.07
N VAL A 48 -7.19 -19.91 36.08
CA VAL A 48 -7.35 -20.86 37.21
C VAL A 48 -8.30 -22.02 36.84
N SER A 49 -8.81 -22.03 35.62
CA SER A 49 -9.73 -23.02 35.04
C SER A 49 -8.95 -24.11 34.28
N ASP A 50 -9.47 -25.34 34.29
CA ASP A 50 -8.94 -26.47 33.49
C ASP A 50 -9.31 -26.35 31.99
N THR A 51 -10.02 -25.27 31.62
CA THR A 51 -10.43 -24.92 30.26
C THR A 51 -9.95 -23.53 29.87
N LEU A 52 -9.45 -23.40 28.64
CA LEU A 52 -9.10 -22.15 27.98
C LEU A 52 -9.85 -22.12 26.64
N THR A 53 -10.54 -21.02 26.33
CA THR A 53 -11.34 -20.92 25.10
C THR A 53 -10.75 -19.85 24.19
N PHE A 54 -10.42 -20.23 22.96
CA PHE A 54 -10.22 -19.27 21.87
C PHE A 54 -11.56 -18.94 21.24
N THR A 55 -11.78 -17.66 20.94
CA THR A 55 -12.93 -17.17 20.18
C THR A 55 -12.47 -16.71 18.79
N THR A 56 -13.43 -16.29 17.97
CA THR A 56 -13.12 -15.66 16.67
C THR A 56 -12.17 -14.45 16.79
N ASN A 57 -12.19 -13.73 17.91
CA ASN A 57 -11.41 -12.50 18.09
C ASN A 57 -9.91 -12.73 18.19
N GLU A 58 -9.48 -13.93 18.63
CA GLU A 58 -8.07 -14.30 18.79
C GLU A 58 -7.51 -15.06 17.58
N SER A 59 -8.34 -15.25 16.56
CA SER A 59 -8.00 -16.02 15.36
C SER A 59 -7.19 -15.23 14.33
N PHE A 60 -6.34 -15.97 13.61
CA PHE A 60 -5.69 -15.54 12.38
C PHE A 60 -5.94 -16.53 11.25
N PHE A 61 -5.74 -16.06 10.02
CA PHE A 61 -5.88 -16.83 8.79
C PHE A 61 -4.53 -16.93 8.08
N SER A 62 -4.11 -18.16 7.75
CA SER A 62 -2.89 -18.40 6.96
C SER A 62 -3.08 -19.56 5.97
N PRO A 63 -2.94 -19.36 4.66
CA PRO A 63 -2.84 -18.05 4.01
C PRO A 63 -4.12 -17.23 4.24
N VAL A 64 -4.07 -15.94 3.94
CA VAL A 64 -5.31 -15.15 3.81
C VAL A 64 -6.01 -15.58 2.52
N GLY A 65 -7.00 -16.44 2.67
CA GLY A 65 -7.74 -17.06 1.58
C GLY A 65 -9.23 -16.71 1.62
N THR A 66 -10.08 -17.72 1.77
CA THR A 66 -11.54 -17.54 1.67
C THR A 66 -12.24 -17.30 3.00
N LEU A 67 -11.57 -17.61 4.12
CA LEU A 67 -12.04 -17.40 5.48
C LEU A 67 -12.46 -15.94 5.75
N SER A 68 -13.54 -15.79 6.53
CA SER A 68 -13.98 -14.50 7.03
C SER A 68 -14.51 -14.64 8.45
N ALA A 69 -14.24 -13.65 9.30
CA ALA A 69 -14.89 -13.48 10.59
C ALA A 69 -16.16 -12.63 10.43
N HIS A 70 -17.27 -13.07 11.04
CA HIS A 70 -18.55 -12.36 11.00
C HIS A 70 -18.55 -11.22 12.01
N LEU A 71 -18.77 -9.99 11.52
CA LEU A 71 -18.76 -8.77 12.32
C LEU A 71 -20.12 -8.59 13.00
N VAL A 72 -20.13 -8.52 14.34
CA VAL A 72 -21.33 -8.20 15.12
C VAL A 72 -21.48 -6.70 15.28
N ASP A 73 -20.48 -6.04 15.87
CA ASP A 73 -20.49 -4.61 16.14
C ASP A 73 -19.07 -4.00 16.19
N LYS A 74 -19.00 -2.66 16.34
CA LYS A 74 -17.75 -1.87 16.30
C LYS A 74 -17.47 -1.11 17.59
N SER A 75 -18.07 -1.54 18.69
CA SER A 75 -18.07 -0.86 19.99
C SER A 75 -17.68 -1.76 21.16
N SER A 76 -17.91 -3.07 21.04
CA SER A 76 -17.64 -4.07 22.07
C SER A 76 -16.31 -4.82 21.86
N GLY A 77 -15.66 -4.62 20.71
CA GLY A 77 -14.41 -5.29 20.39
C GLY A 77 -13.19 -4.65 21.04
N GLU A 78 -12.06 -5.36 20.96
CA GLU A 78 -10.80 -4.92 21.55
C GLU A 78 -9.87 -4.22 20.54
N GLU A 79 -8.86 -3.51 21.04
CA GLU A 79 -7.90 -2.77 20.22
C GLU A 79 -7.10 -3.65 19.24
N TYR A 80 -6.92 -4.94 19.59
CA TYR A 80 -6.36 -5.98 18.73
C TYR A 80 -7.16 -6.19 17.45
N ASN A 81 -8.47 -5.89 17.48
CA ASN A 81 -9.43 -6.01 16.38
C ASN A 81 -9.99 -4.67 15.93
N LYS A 82 -9.30 -3.55 16.21
CA LYS A 82 -9.79 -2.19 15.87
C LYS A 82 -11.16 -1.89 16.51
N PHE A 83 -11.38 -2.39 17.71
CA PHE A 83 -12.64 -2.27 18.45
C PHE A 83 -13.84 -2.94 17.78
N GLU A 84 -13.60 -3.83 16.81
CA GLU A 84 -14.61 -4.66 16.16
C GLU A 84 -14.74 -6.01 16.86
N PHE A 85 -15.97 -6.48 17.08
CA PHE A 85 -16.26 -7.76 17.73
C PHE A 85 -16.80 -8.77 16.71
N TYR A 86 -16.33 -10.00 16.86
CA TYR A 86 -16.63 -11.10 15.95
C TYR A 86 -17.11 -12.34 16.72
N ASP A 87 -18.17 -12.99 16.24
CA ASP A 87 -18.80 -14.14 16.90
C ASP A 87 -18.44 -15.50 16.27
N TYR A 88 -18.33 -15.59 14.94
CA TYR A 88 -17.92 -16.83 14.25
C TYR A 88 -17.08 -16.60 12.99
N ILE A 89 -16.40 -17.66 12.54
CA ILE A 89 -15.62 -17.74 11.30
C ILE A 89 -16.39 -18.61 10.30
N TYR A 90 -16.53 -18.14 9.07
CA TYR A 90 -17.28 -18.78 7.99
C TYR A 90 -16.53 -18.72 6.66
N LYS A 91 -17.16 -19.17 5.56
CA LYS A 91 -16.52 -19.33 4.23
C LYS A 91 -15.36 -20.30 4.21
N TRP A 92 -15.32 -21.22 5.18
CA TRP A 92 -14.28 -22.22 5.24
C TRP A 92 -14.58 -23.36 4.27
N LYS A 93 -13.95 -23.31 3.10
CA LYS A 93 -14.19 -24.26 2.00
C LYS A 93 -12.91 -24.80 1.35
N GLN A 94 -11.81 -24.06 1.44
CA GLN A 94 -10.56 -24.45 0.79
C GLN A 94 -9.72 -25.33 1.73
N PRO A 95 -9.22 -26.49 1.27
CA PRO A 95 -8.34 -27.35 2.08
C PRO A 95 -7.10 -26.65 2.63
N ASN A 96 -6.59 -25.64 1.93
CA ASN A 96 -5.39 -24.91 2.34
C ASN A 96 -5.69 -23.79 3.34
N ASP A 97 -6.95 -23.38 3.51
CA ASP A 97 -7.32 -22.34 4.48
C ASP A 97 -7.15 -22.89 5.89
N THR A 98 -6.32 -22.20 6.68
CA THR A 98 -6.03 -22.57 8.06
C THR A 98 -6.45 -21.46 9.01
N ILE A 99 -7.22 -21.83 10.04
CA ILE A 99 -7.54 -20.98 11.19
C ILE A 99 -6.51 -21.28 12.28
N LEU A 100 -5.90 -20.25 12.88
CA LEU A 100 -4.87 -20.45 13.88
C LEU A 100 -4.93 -19.48 15.06
N PHE A 101 -4.38 -19.93 16.18
CA PHE A 101 -4.35 -19.25 17.47
C PHE A 101 -2.99 -19.42 18.13
N GLY A 102 -2.56 -18.45 18.94
CA GLY A 102 -1.34 -18.53 19.74
C GLY A 102 -1.65 -18.80 21.21
N VAL A 103 -0.90 -19.71 21.84
CA VAL A 103 -0.98 -19.99 23.28
C VAL A 103 0.40 -20.24 23.87
N THR A 104 0.63 -19.72 25.07
CA THR A 104 1.78 -20.09 25.88
C THR A 104 1.36 -21.04 27.00
N ILE A 105 1.83 -22.28 26.94
CA ILE A 105 1.66 -23.32 27.95
C ILE A 105 2.66 -23.09 29.07
N GLN A 106 2.21 -23.08 30.33
CA GLN A 106 3.06 -22.83 31.50
C GLN A 106 3.48 -24.10 32.22
N LYS A 107 2.72 -25.19 32.05
CA LYS A 107 2.91 -26.44 32.79
C LYS A 107 2.87 -27.62 31.84
N GLU A 108 3.70 -28.60 32.15
CA GLU A 108 3.66 -29.86 31.43
C GLU A 108 2.35 -30.61 31.70
N GLY A 109 1.75 -31.19 30.65
CA GLY A 109 0.55 -32.00 30.81
C GLY A 109 -0.12 -32.40 29.50
N ASN A 110 -1.31 -32.98 29.61
CA ASN A 110 -2.11 -33.34 28.44
C ASN A 110 -2.99 -32.15 28.04
N LEU A 111 -3.21 -32.01 26.74
CA LEU A 111 -4.01 -30.96 26.12
C LEU A 111 -5.01 -31.57 25.14
N PHE A 112 -6.29 -31.37 25.38
CA PHE A 112 -7.37 -31.72 24.48
C PHE A 112 -7.83 -30.47 23.74
N ILE A 113 -8.04 -30.58 22.43
CA ILE A 113 -8.47 -29.46 21.57
C ILE A 113 -9.80 -29.82 20.92
N HIS A 114 -10.86 -29.07 21.25
CA HIS A 114 -12.24 -29.30 20.83
C HIS A 114 -12.79 -28.08 20.07
N PRO A 115 -13.11 -28.20 18.77
CA PRO A 115 -13.76 -27.12 18.04
C PRO A 115 -15.27 -27.04 18.38
N GLU A 116 -15.80 -25.84 18.61
CA GLU A 116 -17.24 -25.57 18.70
C GLU A 116 -17.72 -25.00 17.36
N MET A 117 -18.56 -25.74 16.66
CA MET A 117 -18.92 -25.44 15.28
C MET A 117 -20.42 -25.61 15.04
N SER A 118 -20.94 -24.89 14.05
CA SER A 118 -22.17 -25.25 13.36
C SER A 118 -21.83 -25.97 12.05
N LEU A 119 -22.52 -27.07 11.79
CA LEU A 119 -22.22 -27.96 10.68
C LEU A 119 -23.53 -28.46 10.03
N PRO A 120 -23.73 -28.26 8.71
CA PRO A 120 -24.90 -28.80 8.02
C PRO A 120 -24.79 -30.31 7.83
N ASP A 121 -25.94 -30.99 7.69
CA ASP A 121 -26.01 -32.45 7.51
C ASP A 121 -25.23 -32.94 6.27
N SER A 122 -25.12 -32.11 5.23
CA SER A 122 -24.33 -32.42 4.03
C SER A 122 -22.84 -32.55 4.29
N GLN A 123 -22.35 -32.04 5.43
CA GLN A 123 -20.96 -32.09 5.83
C GLN A 123 -20.69 -33.10 6.96
N ASP A 124 -21.69 -33.88 7.38
CA ASP A 124 -21.54 -34.91 8.42
C ASP A 124 -20.44 -35.92 8.08
N GLY A 125 -19.47 -36.05 8.97
CA GLY A 125 -18.31 -36.92 8.80
C GLY A 125 -17.15 -36.29 8.04
N SER A 126 -17.16 -34.97 7.81
CA SER A 126 -15.98 -34.24 7.31
C SER A 126 -14.81 -34.40 8.29
N GLU A 127 -13.60 -34.13 7.83
CA GLU A 127 -12.39 -34.29 8.62
C GLU A 127 -11.57 -33.01 8.68
N LEU A 128 -11.12 -32.69 9.90
CA LEU A 128 -10.14 -31.64 10.18
C LEU A 128 -8.79 -32.24 10.51
N TYR A 129 -7.73 -31.56 10.09
CA TYR A 129 -6.46 -31.61 10.79
C TYR A 129 -6.45 -30.59 11.91
N VAL A 130 -6.15 -31.05 13.12
CA VAL A 130 -5.87 -30.23 14.29
C VAL A 130 -4.39 -30.29 14.57
N TYR A 131 -3.74 -29.14 14.61
CA TYR A 131 -2.30 -29.01 14.82
C TYR A 131 -1.99 -28.40 16.18
N LEU A 132 -0.90 -28.87 16.78
CA LEU A 132 -0.16 -28.19 17.82
C LEU A 132 1.28 -28.00 17.30
N ASN A 133 1.60 -26.77 16.89
CA ASN A 133 2.75 -26.46 16.04
C ASN A 133 2.77 -27.26 14.73
N ASP A 134 3.63 -28.28 14.66
CA ASP A 134 3.85 -29.15 13.50
C ASP A 134 3.28 -30.56 13.72
N GLU A 135 2.99 -30.94 14.97
CA GLU A 135 2.27 -32.18 15.26
C GLU A 135 0.81 -32.00 14.85
N ARG A 136 0.26 -32.99 14.12
CA ARG A 136 -1.13 -32.94 13.64
C ARG A 136 -1.87 -34.24 13.89
N LYS A 137 -3.15 -34.13 14.19
CA LYS A 137 -4.08 -35.26 14.35
C LYS A 137 -5.32 -35.04 13.50
N SER A 138 -5.90 -36.13 13.00
CA SER A 138 -7.17 -36.06 12.28
C SER A 138 -8.34 -36.17 13.24
N HIS A 139 -9.38 -35.40 12.96
CA HIS A 139 -10.62 -35.38 13.73
C HIS A 139 -11.82 -35.40 12.78
N ILE A 140 -12.75 -36.33 13.00
CA ILE A 140 -14.01 -36.40 12.25
C ILE A 140 -15.04 -35.53 12.97
N ILE A 141 -15.62 -34.56 12.26
CA ILE A 141 -16.67 -33.68 12.78
C ILE A 141 -18.06 -34.18 12.37
N THR A 142 -19.04 -33.97 13.24
CA THR A 142 -20.41 -34.44 13.09
C THR A 142 -21.39 -33.28 12.90
N SER A 143 -22.45 -33.50 12.14
CA SER A 143 -23.50 -32.51 11.92
C SER A 143 -24.11 -32.02 13.23
N THR A 144 -24.40 -30.72 13.30
CA THR A 144 -25.16 -30.10 14.40
C THR A 144 -26.61 -29.79 13.98
N GLY A 145 -27.01 -30.20 12.77
CA GLY A 145 -28.35 -30.04 12.26
C GLY A 145 -28.67 -28.63 11.75
N GLY A 146 -27.67 -27.87 11.30
CA GLY A 146 -27.82 -26.59 10.61
C GLY A 146 -26.78 -25.52 10.95
N ASP A 147 -26.77 -24.44 10.17
CA ASP A 147 -25.78 -23.34 10.27
C ASP A 147 -25.94 -22.46 11.52
N ASP A 148 -27.06 -22.56 12.23
CA ASP A 148 -27.43 -21.76 13.41
C ASP A 148 -27.29 -22.52 14.75
N LYS A 149 -26.92 -23.80 14.70
CA LYS A 149 -26.75 -24.66 15.89
C LYS A 149 -25.29 -24.96 16.12
N TYR A 150 -24.75 -24.49 17.24
CA TYR A 150 -23.36 -24.68 17.61
C TYR A 150 -23.22 -25.74 18.69
N GLU A 151 -22.36 -26.72 18.46
CA GLU A 151 -22.03 -27.76 19.43
C GLU A 151 -20.51 -27.96 19.53
N ILE A 152 -20.04 -28.25 20.74
CA ILE A 152 -18.65 -28.63 20.98
C ILE A 152 -18.45 -30.03 20.43
N GLN A 153 -17.61 -30.15 19.40
CA GLN A 153 -17.24 -31.43 18.81
C GLN A 153 -16.35 -32.21 19.77
N ASN A 154 -16.22 -33.52 19.54
CA ASN A 154 -15.16 -34.29 20.17
C ASN A 154 -13.78 -33.69 19.81
N GLY A 155 -12.76 -33.97 20.61
CA GLY A 155 -11.46 -33.34 20.47
C GLY A 155 -10.37 -34.32 20.04
N VAL A 156 -9.16 -33.80 19.88
CA VAL A 156 -7.94 -34.61 19.83
C VAL A 156 -7.09 -34.33 21.06
N GLU A 157 -6.42 -35.37 21.56
CA GLU A 157 -5.49 -35.26 22.69
C GLU A 157 -4.06 -35.09 22.19
N PHE A 158 -3.29 -34.19 22.81
CA PHE A 158 -1.84 -34.10 22.76
C PHE A 158 -1.28 -34.40 24.16
N VAL A 159 -0.37 -35.35 24.25
CA VAL A 159 0.15 -35.90 25.53
C VAL A 159 1.50 -35.28 25.83
N ASP A 160 1.81 -35.06 27.11
CA ASP A 160 3.12 -34.55 27.58
C ASP A 160 3.55 -33.21 26.91
N VAL A 161 2.59 -32.32 26.65
CA VAL A 161 2.86 -30.98 26.11
C VAL A 161 3.69 -30.20 27.11
N LYS A 162 4.89 -29.78 26.70
CA LYS A 162 5.83 -29.06 27.56
C LYS A 162 5.47 -27.57 27.69
N PRO A 163 6.00 -26.87 28.70
CA PRO A 163 5.90 -25.41 28.74
C PRO A 163 6.56 -24.75 27.52
N GLY A 164 5.90 -23.74 26.96
CA GLY A 164 6.37 -23.04 25.78
C GLY A 164 5.26 -22.40 24.95
N PHE A 165 5.65 -21.70 23.89
CA PHE A 165 4.72 -21.15 22.91
C PHE A 165 4.31 -22.19 21.88
N TYR A 166 3.01 -22.25 21.59
CA TYR A 166 2.42 -23.14 20.60
C TYR A 166 1.43 -22.39 19.72
N MET A 167 1.37 -22.81 18.46
CA MET A 167 0.30 -22.47 17.53
C MET A 167 -0.70 -23.62 17.46
N VAL A 168 -1.95 -23.35 17.82
CA VAL A 168 -3.07 -24.27 17.56
C VAL A 168 -3.62 -23.93 16.18
N LYS A 169 -3.75 -24.92 15.29
CA LYS A 169 -4.25 -24.69 13.93
C LYS A 169 -5.35 -25.69 13.57
N LEU A 170 -6.34 -25.24 12.82
CA LEU A 170 -7.39 -26.07 12.25
C LEU A 170 -7.37 -25.92 10.72
N GLN A 171 -7.36 -27.04 10.01
CA GLN A 171 -7.32 -27.10 8.55
C GLN A 171 -8.27 -28.19 8.04
N ILE A 172 -8.97 -27.96 6.94
CA ILE A 172 -9.78 -29.00 6.31
C ILE A 172 -8.85 -30.09 5.76
N LYS A 173 -9.03 -31.33 6.24
CA LYS A 173 -8.41 -32.51 5.63
C LYS A 173 -9.27 -33.03 4.49
N MET A 174 -10.58 -33.14 4.73
CA MET A 174 -11.55 -33.64 3.76
C MET A 174 -12.93 -33.03 4.08
N ALA A 175 -13.58 -32.49 3.06
CA ALA A 175 -14.97 -32.06 3.13
C ALA A 175 -15.85 -33.15 2.52
N LYS A 176 -16.97 -33.48 3.15
CA LYS A 176 -17.90 -34.50 2.65
C LYS A 176 -18.66 -34.04 1.43
N SER A 177 -19.07 -32.77 1.41
CA SER A 177 -19.61 -32.10 0.25
C SER A 177 -18.54 -31.17 -0.31
N GLU A 178 -17.91 -31.58 -1.41
CA GLU A 178 -16.84 -30.81 -2.06
C GLU A 178 -17.35 -29.47 -2.61
N GLY A 179 -16.53 -28.42 -2.51
CA GLY A 179 -16.84 -27.09 -3.05
C GLY A 179 -17.82 -26.25 -2.22
N THR A 180 -18.44 -26.82 -1.19
CA THR A 180 -19.29 -26.10 -0.22
C THR A 180 -18.53 -25.76 1.06
N GLU A 181 -19.04 -24.80 1.84
CA GLU A 181 -18.50 -24.49 3.16
C GLU A 181 -18.66 -25.71 4.08
N ILE A 182 -17.65 -26.00 4.90
CA ILE A 182 -17.74 -27.12 5.85
C ILE A 182 -18.66 -26.79 7.02
N GLY A 183 -18.76 -25.52 7.41
CA GLY A 183 -19.52 -25.05 8.56
C GLY A 183 -18.96 -23.72 9.09
N GLN A 184 -19.42 -23.31 10.27
CA GLN A 184 -18.97 -22.09 10.95
C GLN A 184 -18.26 -22.45 12.25
N LEU A 185 -17.06 -21.89 12.48
CA LEU A 185 -16.31 -22.09 13.72
C LEU A 185 -16.57 -20.94 14.67
N LYS A 186 -17.07 -21.23 15.88
CA LYS A 186 -17.35 -20.21 16.90
C LYS A 186 -16.22 -20.09 17.91
N ASN A 187 -15.84 -21.22 18.50
CA ASN A 187 -14.79 -21.29 19.52
C ASN A 187 -13.89 -22.52 19.32
N VAL A 188 -12.74 -22.50 19.98
CA VAL A 188 -11.89 -23.69 20.18
C VAL A 188 -11.58 -23.82 21.66
N HIS A 189 -11.99 -24.93 22.25
CA HIS A 189 -11.82 -25.22 23.67
C HIS A 189 -10.58 -26.08 23.90
N LEU A 190 -9.66 -25.57 24.70
CA LEU A 190 -8.46 -26.25 25.17
C LEU A 190 -8.75 -26.75 26.59
N ILE A 191 -8.64 -28.05 26.82
CA ILE A 191 -8.96 -28.69 28.10
C ILE A 191 -7.79 -29.57 28.54
N GLY A 192 -7.52 -29.66 29.84
CA GLY A 192 -6.58 -30.63 30.40
C GLY A 192 -5.47 -30.01 31.26
N SER A 193 -4.57 -30.84 31.78
CA SER A 193 -3.58 -30.41 32.77
C SER A 193 -2.57 -29.39 32.24
N ALA A 194 -2.31 -29.37 30.92
CA ALA A 194 -1.44 -28.36 30.29
C ALA A 194 -2.05 -26.95 30.26
N VAL A 195 -3.38 -26.83 30.38
CA VAL A 195 -4.09 -25.54 30.30
C VAL A 195 -3.91 -24.71 31.56
N LYS A 196 -3.55 -25.32 32.67
CA LYS A 196 -3.37 -24.63 33.95
C LYS A 196 -2.35 -23.49 33.80
N ASP A 197 -2.80 -22.26 34.08
CA ASP A 197 -2.06 -21.01 33.92
C ASP A 197 -1.65 -20.65 32.47
N ALA A 198 -2.10 -21.41 31.46
CA ALA A 198 -1.85 -21.11 30.06
C ALA A 198 -2.43 -19.75 29.67
N LYS A 199 -1.84 -19.11 28.66
CA LYS A 199 -2.21 -17.76 28.23
C LYS A 199 -2.44 -17.71 26.74
N ILE A 200 -3.52 -17.08 26.32
CA ILE A 200 -3.71 -16.71 24.92
C ILE A 200 -2.67 -15.66 24.55
N GLU A 201 -1.94 -15.90 23.47
CA GLU A 201 -1.04 -14.92 22.90
C GLU A 201 -1.79 -14.07 21.88
N MET A 202 -2.12 -12.84 22.28
CA MET A 202 -2.79 -11.88 21.42
C MET A 202 -1.82 -11.16 20.51
N ARG A 203 -2.18 -11.02 19.23
CA ARG A 203 -1.55 -10.06 18.30
C ARG A 203 -2.65 -9.32 17.55
N ARG A 204 -2.35 -8.09 17.12
CA ARG A 204 -3.30 -7.32 16.33
C ARG A 204 -3.54 -8.03 15.00
N TYR A 205 -4.79 -8.15 14.53
CA TYR A 205 -5.11 -8.80 13.24
C TYR A 205 -4.25 -8.26 12.09
N ARG A 206 -4.00 -6.95 12.16
CA ARG A 206 -3.17 -6.15 11.27
C ARG A 206 -2.15 -5.42 12.13
N PRO A 207 -0.87 -5.80 12.10
CA PRO A 207 0.13 -5.16 12.93
C PRO A 207 0.24 -3.68 12.57
N PHE A 208 0.65 -2.84 13.52
CA PHE A 208 0.95 -1.45 13.20
C PHE A 208 2.12 -1.38 12.22
N ALA A 209 1.99 -0.50 11.22
CA ALA A 209 3.02 -0.32 10.21
C ALA A 209 4.34 0.17 10.84
N VAL A 210 5.45 -0.36 10.33
CA VAL A 210 6.80 0.08 10.67
C VAL A 210 7.21 1.14 9.66
N HIS A 211 7.73 2.27 10.12
CA HIS A 211 8.08 3.42 9.27
C HIS A 211 9.54 3.83 9.47
N GLY A 212 10.15 4.41 8.46
CA GLY A 212 11.48 4.96 8.57
C GLY A 212 11.78 6.03 7.53
N LYS A 213 12.77 6.87 7.84
CA LYS A 213 13.32 7.88 6.93
C LYS A 213 14.76 7.55 6.59
N TRP A 214 15.17 7.89 5.38
CA TRP A 214 16.51 7.64 4.87
C TRP A 214 17.38 8.87 4.99
N GLN A 215 18.66 8.68 5.31
CA GLN A 215 19.67 9.73 5.34
C GLN A 215 20.99 9.26 4.72
N THR A 216 21.72 10.25 4.19
CA THR A 216 23.06 10.13 3.66
C THR A 216 23.98 11.10 4.39
N GLU A 217 25.27 11.08 4.04
CA GLU A 217 26.26 12.06 4.50
C GLU A 217 26.21 13.38 3.70
N SER A 218 25.34 13.50 2.69
CA SER A 218 25.18 14.74 1.93
C SER A 218 24.69 15.86 2.84
N THR A 219 25.35 17.03 2.77
CA THR A 219 24.86 18.28 3.36
C THR A 219 24.06 19.12 2.38
N ASN A 220 24.10 18.75 1.10
CA ASN A 220 23.38 19.43 0.03
C ASN A 220 21.96 18.87 -0.12
N PRO A 221 21.01 19.67 -0.64
CA PRO A 221 19.68 19.18 -0.95
C PRO A 221 19.72 18.02 -1.95
N VAL A 222 18.75 17.11 -1.84
CA VAL A 222 18.65 15.92 -2.69
C VAL A 222 17.77 16.21 -3.90
N GLU A 223 18.23 15.80 -5.08
CA GLU A 223 17.48 15.86 -6.33
C GLU A 223 16.87 14.50 -6.70
N ILE A 224 17.65 13.42 -6.59
CA ILE A 224 17.24 12.05 -6.92
C ILE A 224 17.47 11.12 -5.74
N CYS A 225 16.46 10.32 -5.39
CA CYS A 225 16.59 9.17 -4.49
C CYS A 225 16.37 7.88 -5.27
N VAL A 226 17.22 6.88 -5.06
CA VAL A 226 17.11 5.55 -5.65
C VAL A 226 17.08 4.51 -4.54
N HIS A 227 16.09 3.63 -4.58
CA HIS A 227 15.89 2.58 -3.58
C HIS A 227 15.76 1.23 -4.26
N GLU A 228 16.57 0.26 -3.82
CA GLU A 228 16.32 -1.15 -4.04
C GLU A 228 15.67 -1.72 -2.79
N LEU A 229 14.54 -2.42 -2.97
CA LEU A 229 13.86 -3.10 -1.88
C LEU A 229 13.50 -4.54 -2.23
N THR A 230 13.75 -5.46 -1.30
CA THR A 230 13.54 -6.90 -1.44
C THR A 230 12.56 -7.38 -0.38
N VAL A 231 11.47 -8.02 -0.81
CA VAL A 231 10.50 -8.66 0.08
C VAL A 231 10.98 -10.04 0.48
N MET A 232 11.18 -10.26 1.78
CA MET A 232 11.77 -11.50 2.30
C MET A 232 10.72 -12.57 2.56
N ASN A 233 9.59 -12.21 3.17
CA ASN A 233 8.47 -13.14 3.34
C ASN A 233 7.52 -13.04 2.14
N ARG A 234 7.64 -14.00 1.21
CA ARG A 234 6.84 -14.10 -0.02
C ARG A 234 5.49 -14.78 0.19
N SER A 235 5.23 -15.35 1.38
CA SER A 235 4.03 -16.12 1.69
C SER A 235 2.86 -15.27 2.19
N VAL A 236 3.03 -13.95 2.27
CA VAL A 236 1.99 -13.02 2.71
C VAL A 236 2.00 -11.74 1.89
N ASN A 237 0.83 -11.11 1.74
CA ASN A 237 0.73 -9.78 1.14
C ASN A 237 1.54 -8.77 1.95
N CYS A 238 2.22 -7.85 1.27
CA CYS A 238 3.02 -6.81 1.90
C CYS A 238 2.81 -5.50 1.15
N TYR A 239 2.63 -4.38 1.87
CA TYR A 239 2.62 -3.05 1.29
C TYR A 239 3.84 -2.27 1.76
N GLN A 240 4.78 -2.03 0.84
CA GLN A 240 6.11 -1.52 1.16
C GLN A 240 6.62 -0.41 0.23
N PRO A 241 5.86 0.68 0.01
CA PRO A 241 6.29 1.72 -0.93
C PRO A 241 7.41 2.60 -0.33
N ILE A 242 8.08 3.33 -1.21
CA ILE A 242 8.93 4.46 -0.82
C ILE A 242 8.04 5.67 -0.59
N THR A 243 8.19 6.31 0.56
CA THR A 243 7.48 7.54 0.90
C THR A 243 8.21 8.77 0.35
N THR A 244 7.44 9.77 -0.07
CA THR A 244 7.91 10.97 -0.77
C THR A 244 7.06 12.17 -0.37
N PRO A 245 7.46 13.42 -0.67
CA PRO A 245 6.65 14.60 -0.35
C PRO A 245 5.32 14.67 -1.14
N PHE A 246 5.22 13.99 -2.29
CA PHE A 246 3.99 13.93 -3.06
C PHE A 246 3.02 12.85 -2.57
N GLY A 247 3.52 11.80 -1.92
CA GLY A 247 2.78 10.61 -1.51
C GLY A 247 3.72 9.41 -1.47
N TYR A 248 3.42 8.40 -2.28
CA TYR A 248 4.17 7.13 -2.28
C TYR A 248 4.51 6.69 -3.70
N THR A 249 5.61 5.94 -3.83
CA THR A 249 5.93 5.24 -5.07
C THR A 249 6.43 3.82 -4.87
N GLY A 250 6.30 2.99 -5.91
CA GLY A 250 6.62 1.57 -5.88
C GLY A 250 5.37 0.69 -5.83
N SER A 251 5.60 -0.62 -5.85
CA SER A 251 4.54 -1.64 -5.98
C SER A 251 4.43 -2.51 -4.71
N PRO A 252 3.21 -2.83 -4.23
CA PRO A 252 3.00 -3.79 -3.15
C PRO A 252 3.38 -5.20 -3.61
N TRP A 253 3.72 -6.09 -2.68
CA TRP A 253 3.86 -7.52 -2.97
C TRP A 253 2.50 -8.21 -2.83
N SER A 254 2.15 -9.02 -3.83
CA SER A 254 0.91 -9.80 -3.84
C SER A 254 1.21 -11.28 -3.70
N LEU A 255 0.55 -11.93 -2.73
CA LEU A 255 0.58 -13.37 -2.54
C LEU A 255 -0.07 -14.10 -3.72
N ASP A 256 -1.16 -13.54 -4.26
CA ASP A 256 -1.95 -14.17 -5.33
C ASP A 256 -1.15 -14.32 -6.62
N THR A 257 -0.46 -13.24 -7.04
CA THR A 257 0.36 -13.25 -8.25
C THR A 257 1.79 -13.71 -8.00
N ARG A 258 2.20 -13.82 -6.73
CA ARG A 258 3.58 -14.09 -6.29
C ARG A 258 4.61 -13.16 -6.95
N THR A 259 4.20 -11.92 -7.20
CA THR A 259 5.02 -10.83 -7.72
C THR A 259 4.51 -9.50 -7.18
N PHE A 260 5.15 -8.39 -7.58
CA PHE A 260 4.66 -7.06 -7.26
C PHE A 260 3.38 -6.73 -8.04
N GLY A 261 2.39 -6.19 -7.34
CA GLY A 261 1.12 -5.74 -7.92
C GLY A 261 1.20 -4.33 -8.54
N GLY A 262 0.07 -3.63 -8.56
CA GLY A 262 -0.04 -2.31 -9.19
C GLY A 262 0.95 -1.26 -8.66
N TYR A 263 1.57 -0.51 -9.58
CA TYR A 263 2.58 0.50 -9.23
C TYR A 263 1.94 1.83 -8.82
N ASN A 264 2.36 2.36 -7.68
CA ASN A 264 1.87 3.64 -7.16
C ASN A 264 2.73 4.80 -7.63
N PHE A 265 2.05 5.84 -8.12
CA PHE A 265 2.55 7.19 -8.30
C PHE A 265 1.32 8.09 -8.30
N SER A 266 0.93 8.52 -7.10
CA SER A 266 -0.36 9.21 -6.87
C SER A 266 -0.09 10.59 -6.29
N LEU A 267 -0.40 11.64 -7.06
CA LEU A 267 -0.27 13.02 -6.62
C LEU A 267 -1.63 13.51 -6.13
N TRP A 268 -1.71 13.79 -4.84
CA TRP A 268 -2.91 14.34 -4.21
C TRP A 268 -3.09 15.82 -4.54
N SER A 269 -4.32 16.23 -4.82
CA SER A 269 -4.75 17.63 -4.93
C SER A 269 -5.34 18.11 -3.60
N TYR A 270 -6.33 17.37 -3.07
CA TYR A 270 -7.03 17.70 -1.82
C TYR A 270 -7.72 16.45 -1.22
N GLY A 271 -7.95 16.45 0.09
CA GLY A 271 -8.62 15.36 0.81
C GLY A 271 -10.14 15.34 0.62
N GLN A 272 -10.80 14.24 0.97
CA GLN A 272 -12.25 14.07 0.85
C GLN A 272 -13.07 15.18 1.55
N ASN A 273 -12.56 15.69 2.67
CA ASN A 273 -13.23 16.71 3.49
C ASN A 273 -12.62 18.12 3.33
N ASP A 274 -11.65 18.28 2.42
CA ASP A 274 -11.04 19.58 2.16
C ASP A 274 -11.94 20.43 1.25
N GLN A 275 -11.84 21.75 1.37
CA GLN A 275 -12.42 22.65 0.37
C GLN A 275 -11.77 22.38 -0.99
N VAL A 276 -12.60 22.25 -2.03
CA VAL A 276 -12.13 22.10 -3.41
C VAL A 276 -11.34 23.36 -3.79
N PRO A 277 -10.04 23.25 -4.12
CA PRO A 277 -9.24 24.40 -4.50
C PRO A 277 -9.60 24.87 -5.92
N PRO A 278 -9.18 26.08 -6.32
CA PRO A 278 -9.24 26.48 -7.72
C PRO A 278 -8.58 25.45 -8.64
N PHE A 279 -9.14 25.26 -9.83
CA PHE A 279 -8.71 24.23 -10.78
C PHE A 279 -7.21 24.28 -11.09
N TYR A 280 -6.64 25.47 -11.26
CA TYR A 280 -5.22 25.71 -11.51
C TYR A 280 -4.31 25.42 -10.30
N GLN A 281 -4.84 24.93 -9.19
CA GLN A 281 -4.09 24.46 -8.02
C GLN A 281 -4.17 22.94 -7.85
N GLU A 282 -4.82 22.24 -8.78
CA GLU A 282 -4.86 20.78 -8.73
C GLU A 282 -3.53 20.18 -9.18
N SER A 283 -3.18 19.04 -8.57
CA SER A 283 -2.09 18.20 -9.07
C SER A 283 -2.47 17.65 -10.44
N HIS A 284 -1.50 17.64 -11.36
CA HIS A 284 -1.70 17.15 -12.71
C HIS A 284 -0.45 16.40 -13.22
N LEU A 285 -0.67 15.43 -14.11
CA LEU A 285 0.43 14.70 -14.73
C LEU A 285 0.99 15.52 -15.90
N ILE A 286 2.29 15.45 -16.13
CA ILE A 286 2.96 16.04 -17.30
C ILE A 286 3.32 14.95 -18.30
N ALA A 287 3.74 13.78 -17.81
CA ALA A 287 4.03 12.64 -18.67
C ALA A 287 3.73 11.31 -17.99
N VAL A 288 3.50 10.28 -18.80
CA VAL A 288 3.42 8.88 -18.38
C VAL A 288 4.25 8.01 -19.31
N GLY A 289 4.77 6.91 -18.77
CA GLY A 289 5.60 5.96 -19.50
C GLY A 289 4.89 5.15 -20.59
N PRO A 290 5.62 4.19 -21.21
CA PRO A 290 5.11 3.39 -22.31
C PRO A 290 3.91 2.56 -21.86
N GLY A 291 2.85 2.51 -22.69
CA GLY A 291 1.63 1.75 -22.42
C GLY A 291 0.74 2.32 -21.29
N LEU A 292 1.11 3.46 -20.69
CA LEU A 292 0.34 4.11 -19.64
C LEU A 292 -0.53 5.24 -20.19
N THR A 293 -1.57 5.58 -19.43
CA THR A 293 -2.47 6.70 -19.70
C THR A 293 -2.62 7.61 -18.49
N PHE A 294 -3.09 8.83 -18.73
CA PHE A 294 -3.38 9.80 -17.70
C PHE A 294 -4.67 9.39 -16.99
N GLY A 295 -4.68 9.47 -15.65
CA GLY A 295 -5.86 9.14 -14.88
C GLY A 295 -5.95 9.90 -13.56
N ALA A 296 -7.10 9.74 -12.91
CA ALA A 296 -7.44 10.38 -11.64
C ALA A 296 -8.00 9.39 -10.62
N TYR A 297 -8.15 9.82 -9.37
CA TYR A 297 -8.86 9.11 -8.30
C TYR A 297 -9.65 10.11 -7.43
N GLY A 298 -10.71 9.64 -6.76
CA GLY A 298 -11.64 10.50 -6.02
C GLY A 298 -12.26 9.92 -4.74
N HIS A 299 -11.94 8.68 -4.35
CA HIS A 299 -12.70 7.99 -3.28
C HIS A 299 -12.33 8.44 -1.85
N GLU A 300 -11.05 8.77 -1.60
CA GLU A 300 -10.53 9.20 -0.28
C GLU A 300 -9.98 10.64 -0.34
N GLY A 301 -10.28 11.33 -1.44
CA GLY A 301 -9.69 12.60 -1.86
C GLY A 301 -9.43 12.58 -3.35
N THR A 302 -9.12 13.74 -3.91
CA THR A 302 -8.94 13.95 -5.34
C THR A 302 -7.46 14.05 -5.69
N GLY A 303 -7.05 13.39 -6.76
CA GLY A 303 -5.70 13.50 -7.29
C GLY A 303 -5.54 12.78 -8.63
N VAL A 304 -4.29 12.72 -9.09
CA VAL A 304 -3.92 12.13 -10.37
C VAL A 304 -2.95 10.97 -10.21
N LYS A 305 -3.03 9.99 -11.11
CA LYS A 305 -2.10 8.87 -11.21
C LYS A 305 -2.06 8.27 -12.61
N PRO A 306 -0.92 7.72 -13.05
CA PRO A 306 -0.87 6.89 -14.25
C PRO A 306 -1.80 5.68 -14.13
N ARG A 307 -2.33 5.22 -15.27
CA ARG A 307 -3.18 4.04 -15.41
C ARG A 307 -2.63 3.13 -16.52
N GLY A 308 -2.85 1.83 -16.41
CA GLY A 308 -2.36 0.83 -17.36
C GLY A 308 -1.66 -0.33 -16.66
N ASN A 309 -0.93 -1.13 -17.43
CA ASN A 309 -0.18 -2.28 -16.91
C ASN A 309 1.03 -1.79 -16.11
N HIS A 310 1.24 -2.41 -14.94
CA HIS A 310 2.38 -2.10 -14.08
C HIS A 310 3.63 -2.89 -14.53
N PRO A 311 4.85 -2.45 -14.19
CA PRO A 311 6.08 -2.98 -14.78
C PRO A 311 6.50 -4.37 -14.29
N TYR A 312 5.78 -4.94 -13.33
CA TYR A 312 6.08 -6.25 -12.73
C TYR A 312 5.04 -7.32 -13.10
N MET A 313 4.12 -6.99 -14.00
CA MET A 313 3.13 -7.93 -14.50
C MET A 313 3.85 -9.11 -15.17
N ASP A 314 3.55 -10.32 -14.73
CA ASP A 314 4.14 -11.58 -15.22
C ASP A 314 5.68 -11.69 -15.07
N VAL A 315 6.29 -10.87 -14.20
CA VAL A 315 7.71 -10.94 -13.88
C VAL A 315 7.91 -11.65 -12.55
N GLU A 316 8.68 -12.74 -12.51
CA GLU A 316 9.04 -13.38 -11.25
C GLU A 316 10.21 -12.63 -10.58
N THR A 317 9.88 -11.69 -9.70
CA THR A 317 10.86 -11.00 -8.86
C THR A 317 10.25 -10.60 -7.52
N ASN A 318 11.04 -10.68 -6.45
CA ASN A 318 10.72 -10.11 -5.14
C ASN A 318 11.57 -8.87 -4.82
N THR A 319 12.31 -8.35 -5.80
CA THR A 319 13.11 -7.12 -5.68
C THR A 319 12.67 -6.11 -6.72
N GLN A 320 12.47 -4.87 -6.28
CA GLN A 320 12.23 -3.73 -7.18
C GLN A 320 13.25 -2.63 -6.92
N VAL A 321 13.63 -1.92 -7.98
CA VAL A 321 14.48 -0.73 -7.90
C VAL A 321 13.68 0.44 -8.44
N VAL A 322 13.49 1.46 -7.59
CA VAL A 322 12.68 2.64 -7.90
C VAL A 322 13.53 3.89 -7.74
N ALA A 323 13.34 4.86 -8.62
CA ALA A 323 13.94 6.18 -8.51
C ALA A 323 12.87 7.26 -8.43
N VAL A 324 13.09 8.25 -7.58
CA VAL A 324 12.27 9.45 -7.48
C VAL A 324 13.16 10.65 -7.71
N ARG A 325 12.75 11.52 -8.62
CA ARG A 325 13.34 12.84 -8.81
C ARG A 325 12.35 13.90 -8.39
N MET A 326 12.83 14.99 -7.81
CA MET A 326 12.04 16.17 -7.50
C MET A 326 12.75 17.42 -7.98
N GLN A 327 11.98 18.32 -8.57
CA GLN A 327 12.39 19.70 -8.83
C GLN A 327 11.44 20.62 -8.07
N PRO A 328 11.94 21.40 -7.09
CA PRO A 328 11.14 22.39 -6.40
C PRO A 328 10.66 23.50 -7.33
N GLY A 329 9.51 24.09 -7.05
CA GLY A 329 9.03 25.27 -7.77
C GLY A 329 8.06 26.11 -6.94
N GLU A 330 7.92 27.38 -7.31
CA GLU A 330 7.13 28.35 -6.56
C GLU A 330 5.64 27.99 -6.56
N ILE A 331 5.08 27.69 -7.74
CA ILE A 331 3.67 27.30 -7.90
C ILE A 331 3.51 25.78 -7.79
N TYR A 332 4.44 25.03 -8.37
CA TYR A 332 4.38 23.57 -8.43
C TYR A 332 5.73 22.95 -8.12
N ASN A 333 5.72 21.91 -7.31
CA ASN A 333 6.84 20.98 -7.23
C ASN A 333 6.63 19.89 -8.29
N THR A 334 7.65 19.61 -9.09
CA THR A 334 7.59 18.58 -10.13
C THR A 334 8.26 17.31 -9.64
N TYR A 335 7.64 16.17 -9.89
CA TYR A 335 8.11 14.86 -9.46
C TYR A 335 8.13 13.91 -10.64
N TRP A 336 9.14 13.05 -10.66
CA TRP A 336 9.25 11.93 -11.59
C TRP A 336 9.46 10.65 -10.79
N SER A 337 8.78 9.59 -11.19
CA SER A 337 9.00 8.24 -10.70
C SER A 337 9.44 7.35 -11.85
N TYR A 338 10.53 6.62 -11.62
CA TYR A 338 11.10 5.66 -12.55
C TYR A 338 11.22 4.30 -11.85
N TYR A 339 11.24 3.25 -12.65
CA TYR A 339 11.61 1.91 -12.22
C TYR A 339 12.74 1.40 -13.10
N LEU A 340 13.63 0.61 -12.52
CA LEU A 340 14.58 -0.17 -13.30
C LEU A 340 13.82 -1.39 -13.80
N ASP A 341 13.69 -1.51 -15.11
CA ASP A 341 12.95 -2.62 -15.70
C ASP A 341 13.64 -3.95 -15.36
N PRO A 342 12.89 -4.92 -14.79
CA PRO A 342 13.48 -6.18 -14.34
C PRO A 342 13.91 -7.11 -15.49
N VAL A 343 13.49 -6.84 -16.73
CA VAL A 343 13.81 -7.65 -17.92
C VAL A 343 15.04 -7.13 -18.63
N ASP A 344 15.08 -5.83 -18.95
CA ASP A 344 16.19 -5.24 -19.71
C ASP A 344 17.19 -4.43 -18.87
N SER A 345 16.89 -4.18 -17.59
CA SER A 345 17.74 -3.42 -16.66
C SER A 345 18.00 -1.97 -17.08
N HIS A 346 17.08 -1.35 -17.83
CA HIS A 346 17.10 0.09 -18.14
C HIS A 346 16.06 0.87 -17.32
N TRP A 347 16.32 2.15 -17.09
CA TRP A 347 15.36 3.01 -16.40
C TRP A 347 14.22 3.38 -17.33
N LYS A 348 12.99 3.22 -16.83
CA LYS A 348 11.78 3.61 -17.53
C LYS A 348 11.00 4.60 -16.68
N LEU A 349 10.57 5.70 -17.30
CA LEU A 349 9.64 6.64 -16.66
C LEU A 349 8.33 5.90 -16.39
N TYR A 350 7.84 5.95 -15.16
CA TYR A 350 6.47 5.56 -14.86
C TYR A 350 5.53 6.76 -15.00
N GLY A 351 5.89 7.87 -14.36
CA GLY A 351 5.11 9.10 -14.45
C GLY A 351 5.88 10.34 -14.01
N CYS A 352 5.49 11.47 -14.57
CA CYS A 352 5.88 12.80 -14.19
C CYS A 352 4.63 13.60 -13.83
N GLY A 353 4.66 14.34 -12.72
CA GLY A 353 3.53 15.18 -12.33
C GLY A 353 3.94 16.40 -11.51
N LYS A 354 3.09 17.41 -11.57
CA LYS A 354 3.20 18.66 -10.81
C LYS A 354 2.22 18.63 -9.65
N LYS A 355 2.72 18.84 -8.42
CA LYS A 355 1.92 19.00 -7.19
C LYS A 355 1.96 20.46 -6.76
N TYR A 356 0.78 21.05 -6.56
CA TYR A 356 0.69 22.45 -6.18
C TYR A 356 1.41 22.74 -4.85
N ASN A 357 2.25 23.77 -4.86
CA ASN A 357 3.02 24.22 -3.72
C ASN A 357 2.20 25.24 -2.92
N LYS A 358 1.29 24.72 -2.08
CA LYS A 358 0.42 25.55 -1.22
C LYS A 358 1.18 26.57 -0.35
N THR A 359 2.44 26.30 -0.01
CA THR A 359 3.24 27.16 0.87
C THR A 359 4.12 28.16 0.13
N GLY A 360 4.36 27.97 -1.19
CA GLY A 360 5.38 28.70 -1.95
C GLY A 360 6.83 28.42 -1.51
N ALA A 361 7.05 27.80 -0.34
CA ALA A 361 8.36 27.49 0.18
C ALA A 361 9.09 26.43 -0.66
N THR A 362 10.37 26.67 -0.93
CA THR A 362 11.28 25.68 -1.53
C THR A 362 11.50 24.54 -0.56
N LYS A 363 11.06 23.34 -0.93
CA LYS A 363 11.31 22.08 -0.22
C LYS A 363 11.99 21.12 -1.17
N TYR A 364 12.92 20.34 -0.68
CA TYR A 364 13.69 19.38 -1.48
C TYR A 364 13.24 17.95 -1.22
N LEU A 365 13.80 17.00 -1.98
CA LEU A 365 13.42 15.61 -1.88
C LEU A 365 13.82 15.02 -0.53
N GLU A 366 12.85 14.51 0.20
CA GLU A 366 13.06 13.60 1.32
C GLU A 366 12.36 12.28 1.00
N THR A 367 13.00 11.16 1.32
CA THR A 367 12.37 9.85 1.17
C THR A 367 12.40 9.04 2.45
N GLY A 368 11.42 8.16 2.57
CA GLY A 368 11.33 7.15 3.61
C GLY A 368 10.74 5.87 3.06
N ALA A 369 10.30 4.99 3.95
CA ALA A 369 9.52 3.81 3.62
C ALA A 369 8.62 3.43 4.79
N PHE A 370 7.66 2.57 4.51
CA PHE A 370 6.97 1.81 5.53
C PHE A 370 6.73 0.38 5.08
N VAL A 371 6.44 -0.50 6.02
CA VAL A 371 5.91 -1.85 5.76
C VAL A 371 4.57 -1.97 6.49
N GLU A 372 3.52 -2.28 5.73
CA GLU A 372 2.14 -2.32 6.19
C GLU A 372 1.40 -3.53 5.62
N VAL A 373 0.30 -3.89 6.29
CA VAL A 373 -0.75 -4.77 5.78
C VAL A 373 -2.00 -3.95 5.50
N ALA A 374 -2.58 -4.11 4.32
CA ALA A 374 -3.84 -3.46 3.92
C ALA A 374 -4.96 -4.49 3.88
N GLY A 375 -6.13 -4.15 4.43
CA GLY A 375 -7.30 -5.03 4.44
C GLY A 375 -8.13 -4.90 5.72
N PRO A 376 -9.40 -5.33 5.70
CA PRO A 376 -10.29 -5.27 6.86
C PRO A 376 -10.01 -6.41 7.86
N ALA A 377 -10.33 -6.20 9.14
CA ALA A 377 -10.14 -7.23 10.19
C ALA A 377 -11.01 -8.47 10.00
N SER A 378 -12.09 -8.38 9.23
CA SER A 378 -12.91 -9.55 8.91
C SER A 378 -12.20 -10.58 8.04
N THR A 379 -11.23 -10.18 7.20
CA THR A 379 -10.59 -11.10 6.23
C THR A 379 -9.06 -11.07 6.28
N GLU A 380 -8.43 -9.91 6.49
CA GLU A 380 -6.97 -9.77 6.49
C GLU A 380 -6.40 -9.98 7.91
N ARG A 381 -6.65 -11.16 8.49
CA ARG A 381 -6.21 -11.54 9.85
C ARG A 381 -4.85 -12.22 9.83
N SER A 382 -3.82 -11.53 9.35
CA SER A 382 -2.49 -12.09 9.09
C SER A 382 -1.38 -11.52 9.96
N GLY A 383 -1.72 -10.94 11.11
CA GLY A 383 -0.75 -10.25 11.98
C GLY A 383 0.25 -11.14 12.72
N HIS A 384 -0.04 -12.44 12.81
CA HIS A 384 0.89 -13.47 13.28
C HIS A 384 2.04 -13.75 12.29
N GLU A 385 1.95 -13.25 11.05
CA GLU A 385 2.99 -13.44 10.03
C GLU A 385 3.99 -12.30 10.07
N LEU A 386 5.27 -12.64 10.16
CA LEU A 386 6.36 -11.67 10.11
C LEU A 386 6.51 -11.15 8.67
N ARG A 387 6.41 -9.83 8.51
CA ARG A 387 6.75 -9.15 7.26
C ARG A 387 8.09 -8.49 7.40
N GLU A 388 8.96 -8.76 6.45
CA GLU A 388 10.28 -8.17 6.37
C GLU A 388 10.54 -7.68 4.95
N THR A 389 10.91 -6.41 4.84
CA THR A 389 11.46 -5.83 3.61
C THR A 389 12.86 -5.33 3.91
N GLN A 390 13.80 -5.66 3.03
CA GLN A 390 15.18 -5.20 3.11
C GLN A 390 15.45 -4.12 2.08
N TYR A 391 16.22 -3.11 2.46
CA TYR A 391 16.44 -1.90 1.67
C TYR A 391 17.93 -1.58 1.54
N ARG A 392 18.32 -1.09 0.37
CA ARG A 392 19.52 -0.27 0.16
C ARG A 392 19.19 0.84 -0.81
N GLY A 393 20.01 1.90 -0.85
CA GLY A 393 19.73 2.99 -1.76
C GLY A 393 20.83 4.03 -1.82
N TRP A 394 20.62 5.00 -2.70
CA TRP A 394 21.56 6.08 -3.00
C TRP A 394 20.79 7.37 -3.23
N GLN A 395 21.39 8.51 -2.88
CA GLN A 395 20.84 9.82 -3.15
C GLN A 395 21.85 10.64 -3.94
N MET A 396 21.36 11.32 -4.98
CA MET A 396 22.12 12.32 -5.71
C MET A 396 21.72 13.70 -5.21
N ASP A 397 22.70 14.46 -4.76
CA ASP A 397 22.48 15.84 -4.37
C ASP A 397 22.32 16.78 -5.58
N THR A 398 22.00 18.04 -5.33
CA THR A 398 21.86 19.08 -6.37
C THR A 398 23.17 19.42 -7.08
N ASP A 399 24.31 19.07 -6.48
CA ASP A 399 25.65 19.22 -7.08
C ASP A 399 26.04 18.00 -7.93
N LYS A 400 25.12 17.04 -8.12
CA LYS A 400 25.28 15.79 -8.89
C LYS A 400 26.24 14.79 -8.26
N ASN A 401 26.50 14.89 -6.96
CA ASN A 401 27.28 13.91 -6.22
C ASN A 401 26.38 12.80 -5.67
N TRP A 402 26.80 11.55 -5.84
CA TRP A 402 26.09 10.38 -5.34
C TRP A 402 26.58 9.95 -3.97
N TYR A 403 25.65 9.72 -3.04
CA TYR A 403 25.91 9.25 -1.70
C TYR A 403 25.10 7.97 -1.42
N PRO A 404 25.73 6.90 -0.91
CA PRO A 404 24.98 5.76 -0.41
C PRO A 404 24.18 6.15 0.84
N ILE A 405 22.94 5.66 0.92
CA ILE A 405 22.13 5.77 2.14
C ILE A 405 22.77 4.91 3.20
N ASN A 406 23.20 5.54 4.28
CA ASN A 406 23.92 4.88 5.37
C ASN A 406 23.20 4.99 6.71
N LYS A 407 22.04 5.66 6.78
CA LYS A 407 21.25 5.76 8.00
C LYS A 407 19.75 5.62 7.74
N LEU A 408 19.10 4.81 8.58
CA LEU A 408 17.66 4.61 8.67
C LEU A 408 17.20 5.13 10.03
N ILE A 409 16.40 6.19 10.02
CA ILE A 409 15.75 6.72 11.23
C ILE A 409 14.37 6.09 11.33
N GLY A 410 14.22 5.10 12.21
CA GLY A 410 12.92 4.53 12.51
C GLY A 410 11.99 5.56 13.17
N SER A 411 10.70 5.51 12.83
CA SER A 411 9.69 6.36 13.44
C SER A 411 8.48 5.54 13.87
N SER A 412 8.08 5.66 15.13
CA SER A 412 6.85 5.07 15.67
C SER A 412 6.56 5.58 17.07
N SER A 413 5.28 5.76 17.38
CA SER A 413 4.82 5.72 18.77
C SER A 413 4.96 4.31 19.31
N VAL A 414 5.54 4.16 20.51
CA VAL A 414 5.57 2.88 21.24
C VAL A 414 4.13 2.43 21.48
N ASN A 415 3.86 1.14 21.22
CA ASN A 415 2.61 0.49 21.60
C ASN A 415 2.87 -0.98 21.90
N GLU A 416 2.09 -1.53 22.81
CA GLU A 416 2.24 -2.91 23.30
C GLU A 416 1.44 -3.93 22.46
N LEU A 417 1.04 -3.56 21.22
CA LEU A 417 0.11 -4.36 20.41
C LEU A 417 0.73 -5.03 19.20
N SER A 418 1.91 -4.59 18.77
CA SER A 418 2.53 -5.08 17.54
C SER A 418 4.05 -5.09 17.64
N TYR A 419 4.65 -6.18 17.19
CA TYR A 419 6.08 -6.25 16.93
C TYR A 419 6.46 -5.33 15.77
N ARG A 420 7.53 -4.57 15.95
CA ARG A 420 8.19 -3.78 14.90
C ARG A 420 9.69 -3.78 15.14
N ASN A 421 10.49 -3.77 14.08
CA ASN A 421 11.94 -3.75 14.21
C ASN A 421 12.63 -3.04 13.04
N TRP A 422 13.78 -2.47 13.34
CA TRP A 422 14.70 -1.84 12.38
C TRP A 422 16.09 -2.43 12.63
N ARG A 423 16.72 -3.05 11.64
CA ARG A 423 18.06 -3.62 11.84
C ARG A 423 18.88 -3.54 10.56
N THR A 424 20.15 -3.87 10.67
CA THR A 424 20.98 -4.19 9.51
C THR A 424 20.96 -5.69 9.25
N VAL A 425 21.02 -6.09 7.99
CA VAL A 425 21.25 -7.46 7.55
C VAL A 425 22.32 -7.38 6.46
N GLY A 426 23.56 -7.74 6.80
CA GLY A 426 24.71 -7.47 5.94
C GLY A 426 24.87 -5.97 5.65
N ASN A 427 24.85 -5.60 4.37
CA ASN A 427 24.93 -4.23 3.85
C ASN A 427 23.56 -3.59 3.57
N LYS A 428 22.46 -4.20 4.03
CA LYS A 428 21.09 -3.69 3.84
C LYS A 428 20.46 -3.29 5.17
N PHE A 429 19.52 -2.35 5.12
CA PHE A 429 18.55 -2.14 6.19
C PHE A 429 17.44 -3.17 6.11
N SER A 430 16.81 -3.48 7.24
CA SER A 430 15.64 -4.35 7.33
C SER A 430 14.59 -3.68 8.22
N MET A 431 13.37 -3.57 7.69
CA MET A 431 12.20 -3.13 8.43
C MET A 431 11.24 -4.30 8.57
N GLN A 432 10.82 -4.57 9.81
CA GLN A 432 9.98 -5.72 10.14
C GLN A 432 8.75 -5.30 10.93
N MET A 433 7.64 -6.00 10.70
CA MET A 433 6.40 -5.87 11.48
C MET A 433 5.62 -7.18 11.50
N GLY A 434 4.75 -7.34 12.50
CA GLY A 434 3.96 -8.56 12.66
C GLY A 434 4.77 -9.74 13.18
N GLY A 435 4.15 -10.90 13.30
CA GLY A 435 4.78 -12.05 13.95
C GLY A 435 4.56 -12.10 15.46
N TRP A 436 5.16 -13.13 16.05
CA TRP A 436 5.13 -13.39 17.49
C TRP A 436 6.27 -12.70 18.27
N GLY A 437 7.01 -11.78 17.64
CA GLY A 437 8.09 -11.04 18.29
C GLY A 437 7.62 -10.11 19.43
N GLU A 438 8.59 -9.54 20.15
CA GLU A 438 8.37 -8.68 21.32
C GLU A 438 7.65 -7.36 20.95
N VAL A 439 6.48 -7.15 21.53
CA VAL A 439 5.70 -5.90 21.38
C VAL A 439 6.39 -4.74 22.13
N GLY A 440 5.94 -3.49 21.91
CA GLY A 440 6.51 -2.36 22.65
C GLY A 440 7.92 -1.91 22.20
N THR A 441 8.48 -2.51 21.13
CA THR A 441 9.82 -2.14 20.66
C THR A 441 9.88 -0.65 20.25
N PRO A 442 10.76 0.17 20.86
CA PRO A 442 10.90 1.58 20.54
C PRO A 442 11.53 1.78 19.16
N ALA A 443 11.20 2.92 18.54
CA ALA A 443 11.84 3.35 17.31
C ALA A 443 13.36 3.54 17.53
N LYS A 444 14.16 3.17 16.52
CA LYS A 444 15.62 3.27 16.58
C LYS A 444 16.21 3.81 15.30
N THR A 445 17.37 4.45 15.44
CA THR A 445 18.23 4.82 14.32
C THR A 445 19.23 3.69 14.07
N VAL A 446 19.34 3.27 12.83
CA VAL A 446 20.24 2.21 12.39
C VAL A 446 21.22 2.79 11.37
N THR A 447 22.50 2.42 11.46
CA THR A 447 23.55 2.90 10.55
C THR A 447 24.25 1.72 9.88
N LEU A 448 24.50 1.83 8.58
CA LEU A 448 25.34 0.89 7.84
C LEU A 448 26.80 1.34 7.90
N SER A 449 27.68 0.45 8.33
CA SER A 449 29.13 0.69 8.36
C SER A 449 29.81 0.42 7.01
N ASN A 450 29.19 -0.37 6.14
CA ASN A 450 29.71 -0.74 4.83
C ASN A 450 28.58 -0.74 3.78
N PRO A 451 28.02 0.44 3.43
CA PRO A 451 26.99 0.51 2.41
C PRO A 451 27.57 0.21 1.03
N ASP A 452 26.72 -0.28 0.12
CA ASP A 452 27.15 -0.60 -1.24
C ASP A 452 27.61 0.64 -2.02
N PRO A 453 28.67 0.52 -2.85
CA PRO A 453 29.08 1.59 -3.74
C PRO A 453 27.97 1.89 -4.76
N VAL A 454 28.09 3.03 -5.43
CA VAL A 454 27.15 3.43 -6.49
C VAL A 454 27.12 2.35 -7.60
N PRO A 455 25.95 1.75 -7.88
CA PRO A 455 25.79 0.64 -8.82
C PRO A 455 25.93 1.11 -10.28
N TYR A 456 26.04 0.15 -11.21
CA TYR A 456 26.24 0.43 -12.63
C TYR A 456 25.08 1.23 -13.25
N TYR A 457 23.84 0.96 -12.83
CA TYR A 457 22.63 1.62 -13.35
C TYR A 457 22.49 3.08 -12.89
N LEU A 458 23.43 3.63 -12.12
CA LEU A 458 23.49 5.05 -11.76
C LEU A 458 24.68 5.78 -12.40
N LYS A 459 25.21 5.23 -13.49
CA LYS A 459 26.41 5.75 -14.20
C LYS A 459 26.16 5.87 -15.69
N GLY A 460 26.89 6.77 -16.34
CA GLY A 460 26.90 6.92 -17.80
C GLY A 460 25.50 7.08 -18.38
N ASP A 461 25.20 6.34 -19.44
CA ASP A 461 23.92 6.45 -20.16
C ASP A 461 22.70 6.09 -19.28
N TYR A 462 22.84 5.14 -18.35
CA TYR A 462 21.76 4.80 -17.40
C TYR A 462 21.36 5.99 -16.53
N LEU A 463 22.33 6.83 -16.13
CA LEU A 463 22.01 8.05 -15.37
C LEU A 463 21.22 9.04 -16.22
N ALA A 464 21.52 9.16 -17.51
CA ALA A 464 20.78 10.04 -18.42
C ALA A 464 19.31 9.60 -18.58
N GLU A 465 19.01 8.31 -18.44
CA GLU A 465 17.63 7.79 -18.51
C GLU A 465 16.74 8.31 -17.38
N LEU A 466 17.31 8.63 -16.21
CA LEU A 466 16.59 9.28 -15.10
C LEU A 466 16.21 10.75 -15.38
N TYR A 467 16.60 11.27 -16.54
CA TYR A 467 16.18 12.56 -17.08
C TYR A 467 15.28 12.44 -18.31
N ARG A 468 15.14 11.25 -18.88
CA ARG A 468 14.43 11.03 -20.15
C ARG A 468 12.92 11.15 -19.97
N MET A 469 12.31 11.89 -20.89
CA MET A 469 10.86 12.00 -21.05
C MET A 469 10.44 11.26 -22.34
N PRO A 470 9.17 10.85 -22.50
CA PRO A 470 8.70 10.24 -23.75
C PRO A 470 9.01 11.09 -24.98
N ALA A 471 8.80 12.40 -24.88
CA ALA A 471 9.24 13.41 -25.83
C ALA A 471 9.75 14.64 -25.05
N THR A 472 10.67 15.39 -25.66
CA THR A 472 11.27 16.62 -25.11
C THR A 472 11.20 17.73 -26.15
N PHE A 473 10.67 18.88 -25.77
CA PHE A 473 10.52 20.03 -26.64
C PHE A 473 10.42 21.32 -25.84
N GLU A 474 10.71 22.43 -26.52
CA GLU A 474 10.67 23.78 -25.96
C GLU A 474 9.59 24.59 -26.66
N ASP A 475 8.75 25.27 -25.88
CA ASP A 475 7.79 26.23 -26.42
C ASP A 475 8.53 27.49 -26.91
N GLY A 476 8.19 27.95 -28.10
CA GLY A 476 8.69 29.21 -28.64
C GLY A 476 7.80 30.39 -28.28
N THR A 477 8.30 31.61 -28.47
CA THR A 477 7.47 32.81 -28.34
C THR A 477 6.40 32.82 -29.42
N VAL A 478 5.18 33.20 -29.04
CA VAL A 478 4.07 33.41 -29.98
C VAL A 478 4.38 34.64 -30.84
N GLN A 479 4.25 34.52 -32.16
CA GLN A 479 4.54 35.57 -33.13
C GLN A 479 3.32 35.86 -34.00
N ASN A 480 3.42 36.90 -34.84
CA ASN A 480 2.42 37.25 -35.85
C ASN A 480 0.98 37.31 -35.29
N ILE A 481 0.84 37.86 -34.09
CA ILE A 481 -0.44 38.01 -33.40
C ILE A 481 -1.23 39.13 -34.10
N THR A 482 -2.44 38.81 -34.53
CA THR A 482 -3.41 39.75 -35.09
C THR A 482 -4.66 39.82 -34.20
N ALA A 483 -5.71 40.49 -34.65
CA ALA A 483 -7.01 40.48 -33.96
C ALA A 483 -7.70 39.11 -33.99
N ASN A 484 -7.37 38.24 -34.96
CA ASN A 484 -8.06 36.96 -35.14
C ASN A 484 -7.13 35.75 -35.37
N SER A 485 -5.81 35.93 -35.25
CA SER A 485 -4.84 34.87 -35.47
C SER A 485 -3.59 35.02 -34.59
N ALA A 486 -2.87 33.91 -34.42
CA ALA A 486 -1.56 33.89 -33.79
C ALA A 486 -0.72 32.72 -34.33
N GLU A 487 0.59 32.92 -34.45
CA GLU A 487 1.53 31.87 -34.83
C GLU A 487 2.26 31.34 -33.59
N LEU A 488 1.96 30.09 -33.23
CA LEU A 488 2.64 29.38 -32.16
C LEU A 488 3.89 28.71 -32.72
N SER A 489 4.97 28.64 -31.96
CA SER A 489 6.16 27.90 -32.37
C SER A 489 6.66 26.97 -31.27
N LEU A 490 7.32 25.89 -31.66
CA LEU A 490 7.94 24.95 -30.74
C LEU A 490 9.19 24.34 -31.39
N THR A 491 10.15 23.89 -30.57
CA THR A 491 11.36 23.20 -31.02
C THR A 491 11.41 21.80 -30.43
N ILE A 492 11.31 20.78 -31.29
CA ILE A 492 11.40 19.37 -30.89
C ILE A 492 12.86 18.97 -30.74
N LEU A 493 13.24 18.57 -29.53
CA LEU A 493 14.58 18.07 -29.18
C LEU A 493 14.62 16.54 -29.23
N ASP A 494 13.56 15.88 -28.76
CA ASP A 494 13.35 14.44 -28.86
C ASP A 494 11.87 14.16 -29.10
N LEU A 495 11.57 13.47 -30.20
CA LEU A 495 10.21 13.17 -30.61
C LEU A 495 9.75 11.77 -30.16
N GLY A 496 10.68 10.88 -29.81
CA GLY A 496 10.41 9.44 -29.71
C GLY A 496 9.98 8.80 -31.03
N THR A 497 9.37 7.62 -30.96
CA THR A 497 8.97 6.82 -32.14
C THR A 497 7.46 6.83 -32.37
N ASN A 498 7.04 6.89 -33.64
CA ASN A 498 5.61 6.89 -34.04
C ASN A 498 4.79 8.02 -33.38
N ALA A 499 5.37 9.22 -33.35
CA ALA A 499 4.78 10.34 -32.62
C ALA A 499 3.52 10.92 -33.28
N GLN A 500 2.58 11.33 -32.42
CA GLN A 500 1.36 12.04 -32.76
C GLN A 500 1.28 13.31 -31.90
N GLY A 501 1.14 14.47 -32.53
CA GLY A 501 1.02 15.75 -31.86
C GLY A 501 -0.42 16.25 -31.81
N TYR A 502 -0.76 16.91 -30.72
CA TYR A 502 -2.04 17.57 -30.50
C TYR A 502 -1.81 18.94 -29.89
N LEU A 503 -2.45 19.96 -30.46
CA LEU A 503 -2.48 21.31 -29.92
C LEU A 503 -3.83 21.55 -29.26
N PHE A 504 -3.83 22.05 -28.03
CA PHE A 504 -5.02 22.42 -27.26
C PHE A 504 -4.96 23.91 -26.94
N TRP A 505 -6.07 24.63 -27.08
CA TRP A 505 -6.15 26.05 -26.74
C TRP A 505 -7.56 26.49 -26.31
N GLY A 506 -7.63 27.59 -25.57
CA GLY A 506 -8.90 28.17 -25.13
C GLY A 506 -8.71 29.41 -24.29
N ARG A 507 -9.82 30.05 -23.91
CA ARG A 507 -9.85 31.25 -23.06
C ARG A 507 -9.64 30.94 -21.57
N GLU A 508 -9.78 29.67 -21.18
CA GLU A 508 -9.48 29.17 -19.84
C GLU A 508 -8.36 28.13 -19.89
N GLU A 509 -7.54 28.06 -18.84
CA GLU A 509 -6.48 27.06 -18.72
C GLU A 509 -7.05 25.67 -18.40
N GLY A 510 -6.77 24.69 -19.26
CA GLY A 510 -7.20 23.30 -19.08
C GLY A 510 -6.18 22.39 -18.37
N LEU A 511 -5.03 22.91 -17.91
CA LEU A 511 -3.90 22.12 -17.42
C LEU A 511 -3.56 20.98 -18.41
N THR A 512 -3.46 19.73 -17.95
CA THR A 512 -3.25 18.54 -18.81
C THR A 512 -4.51 17.68 -18.92
N LYS A 513 -5.69 18.32 -18.91
CA LYS A 513 -7.00 17.66 -19.02
C LYS A 513 -7.67 18.05 -20.33
N GLU A 514 -7.75 17.10 -21.26
CA GLU A 514 -8.23 17.34 -22.62
C GLU A 514 -9.65 17.89 -22.66
N ASP A 515 -10.53 17.41 -21.78
CA ASP A 515 -11.95 17.80 -21.67
C ASP A 515 -12.16 19.22 -21.12
N LYS A 516 -11.08 19.89 -20.67
CA LYS A 516 -11.12 21.26 -20.14
C LYS A 516 -10.68 22.31 -21.15
N TRP A 517 -10.13 21.90 -22.28
CA TRP A 517 -9.74 22.82 -23.34
C TRP A 517 -10.91 23.07 -24.28
N GLU A 518 -11.13 24.34 -24.65
CA GLU A 518 -12.21 24.73 -25.57
C GLU A 518 -12.01 24.13 -26.97
N ASN A 519 -10.76 24.10 -27.43
CA ASN A 519 -10.40 23.69 -28.78
C ASN A 519 -9.21 22.73 -28.76
N ASN A 520 -9.16 21.84 -29.76
CA ASN A 520 -8.01 21.00 -30.02
C ASN A 520 -7.88 20.69 -31.52
N LYS A 521 -6.66 20.42 -31.98
CA LYS A 521 -6.40 19.88 -33.32
C LYS A 521 -5.19 18.96 -33.33
N SER A 522 -5.20 17.97 -34.22
CA SER A 522 -4.01 17.16 -34.50
C SER A 522 -2.99 18.00 -35.28
N ILE A 523 -1.71 17.82 -34.98
CA ILE A 523 -0.60 18.48 -35.66
C ILE A 523 0.46 17.45 -36.06
N GLU A 524 1.05 17.65 -37.23
CA GLU A 524 2.20 16.85 -37.66
C GLU A 524 3.44 17.28 -36.88
N MET A 525 4.20 16.29 -36.42
CA MET A 525 5.41 16.53 -35.63
C MET A 525 6.63 16.03 -36.39
N THR A 526 7.61 16.92 -36.57
CA THR A 526 8.94 16.61 -37.09
C THR A 526 10.03 17.05 -36.10
N TYR A 527 11.31 16.79 -36.37
CA TYR A 527 12.40 17.29 -35.53
C TYR A 527 12.68 18.78 -35.80
N GLY A 528 13.19 19.49 -34.79
CA GLY A 528 13.58 20.90 -34.92
C GLY A 528 12.40 21.87 -34.76
N LYS A 529 12.56 23.08 -35.31
CA LYS A 529 11.60 24.18 -35.14
C LYS A 529 10.38 24.01 -36.04
N GLN A 530 9.19 24.19 -35.47
CA GLN A 530 7.90 24.22 -36.15
C GLN A 530 7.08 25.42 -35.75
N SER A 531 6.14 25.79 -36.63
CA SER A 531 5.14 26.81 -36.39
C SER A 531 3.74 26.30 -36.74
N PHE A 532 2.74 26.77 -35.98
CA PHE A 532 1.33 26.46 -36.19
C PHE A 532 0.51 27.75 -36.12
N CYS A 533 -0.25 28.04 -37.18
CA CYS A 533 -1.20 29.14 -37.17
C CYS A 533 -2.49 28.71 -36.44
N LEU A 534 -2.94 29.55 -35.52
CA LEU A 534 -4.31 29.56 -35.00
C LEU A 534 -5.06 30.71 -35.67
N GLU A 535 -6.27 30.43 -36.16
CA GLU A 535 -7.14 31.37 -36.86
C GLU A 535 -8.51 31.40 -36.16
N GLU A 536 -9.40 32.30 -36.61
CA GLU A 536 -10.76 32.45 -36.07
C GLU A 536 -10.80 32.78 -34.56
N LEU A 537 -9.76 33.45 -34.07
CA LEU A 537 -9.70 33.90 -32.68
C LEU A 537 -10.54 35.16 -32.46
N GLN A 538 -11.01 35.36 -31.23
CA GLN A 538 -11.69 36.59 -30.82
C GLN A 538 -10.65 37.70 -30.59
N ALA A 539 -10.97 38.92 -31.01
CA ALA A 539 -10.13 40.10 -30.76
C ALA A 539 -10.04 40.43 -29.27
N ASP A 540 -8.94 41.08 -28.87
CA ASP A 540 -8.65 41.53 -27.50
C ASP A 540 -8.84 40.46 -26.40
N THR A 541 -8.53 39.20 -26.72
CA THR A 541 -8.82 38.04 -25.87
C THR A 541 -7.54 37.32 -25.45
N GLU A 542 -7.41 37.00 -24.16
CA GLU A 542 -6.32 36.15 -23.66
C GLU A 542 -6.64 34.67 -23.94
N TYR A 543 -5.67 33.97 -24.51
CA TYR A 543 -5.73 32.54 -24.81
C TYR A 543 -4.59 31.81 -24.12
N TYR A 544 -4.90 30.60 -23.66
CA TYR A 544 -3.97 29.62 -23.12
C TYR A 544 -3.80 28.50 -24.13
N TYR A 545 -2.62 27.89 -24.18
CA TYR A 545 -2.41 26.71 -25.02
C TYR A 545 -1.39 25.73 -24.43
N ARG A 546 -1.50 24.46 -24.86
CA ARG A 546 -0.54 23.40 -24.59
C ARG A 546 -0.43 22.43 -25.75
N ILE A 547 0.73 21.80 -25.84
CA ILE A 547 1.01 20.72 -26.80
C ILE A 547 1.04 19.39 -26.06
N LYS A 548 0.48 18.35 -26.66
CA LYS A 548 0.59 16.96 -26.20
C LYS A 548 1.23 16.13 -27.32
N ILE A 549 2.24 15.36 -26.97
CA ILE A 549 2.88 14.38 -27.85
C ILE A 549 2.63 12.99 -27.27
N LYS A 550 2.17 12.07 -28.12
CA LYS A 550 2.06 10.64 -27.82
C LYS A 550 2.97 9.88 -28.77
N ASN A 551 3.76 8.95 -28.24
CA ASN A 551 4.67 8.08 -28.97
C ASN A 551 4.77 6.71 -28.28
N ASP A 552 5.62 5.81 -28.76
CA ASP A 552 5.74 4.48 -28.16
C ASP A 552 6.37 4.50 -26.76
N GLN A 553 7.15 5.54 -26.46
CA GLN A 553 7.77 5.75 -25.15
C GLN A 553 6.79 6.32 -24.11
N GLY A 554 5.61 6.77 -24.54
CA GLY A 554 4.56 7.26 -23.64
C GLY A 554 3.85 8.51 -24.15
N ILE A 555 3.43 9.36 -23.20
CA ILE A 555 2.71 10.61 -23.49
C ILE A 555 3.36 11.74 -22.69
N THR A 556 3.62 12.88 -23.34
CA THR A 556 4.13 14.11 -22.71
C THR A 556 3.27 15.31 -23.10
N TRP A 557 2.93 16.16 -22.13
CA TRP A 557 2.42 17.51 -22.36
C TRP A 557 3.54 18.55 -22.28
N SER A 558 3.33 19.72 -22.89
CA SER A 558 4.20 20.89 -22.72
C SER A 558 4.41 21.14 -21.23
N PHE A 559 5.64 21.46 -20.84
CA PHE A 559 5.99 21.45 -19.42
C PHE A 559 5.16 22.46 -18.63
N ASP A 560 4.92 23.63 -19.20
CA ASP A 560 4.05 24.68 -18.67
C ASP A 560 2.92 25.03 -19.65
N THR A 561 1.90 25.71 -19.14
CA THR A 561 0.87 26.31 -19.97
C THR A 561 1.39 27.63 -20.50
N GLN A 562 1.28 27.81 -21.82
CA GLN A 562 1.67 29.04 -22.49
C GLN A 562 0.44 29.93 -22.71
N LYS A 563 0.65 31.24 -22.88
CA LYS A 563 -0.44 32.18 -23.12
C LYS A 563 -0.07 33.32 -24.05
N PHE A 564 -1.08 33.90 -24.69
CA PHE A 564 -0.97 35.08 -25.54
C PHE A 564 -2.28 35.87 -25.52
N ARG A 565 -2.26 37.11 -26.01
CA ARG A 565 -3.46 37.95 -26.16
C ARG A 565 -3.56 38.45 -27.60
N THR A 566 -4.71 38.27 -28.25
CA THR A 566 -4.97 38.82 -29.58
C THR A 566 -5.02 40.35 -29.55
N LEU A 567 -4.76 40.97 -30.71
CA LEU A 567 -4.85 42.42 -30.84
C LEU A 567 -6.31 42.89 -30.82
N LYS A 568 -6.50 44.20 -30.60
CA LYS A 568 -7.78 44.84 -30.85
C LYS A 568 -8.03 44.93 -32.36
N GLU A 569 -9.30 45.00 -32.75
CA GLU A 569 -9.72 45.22 -34.14
C GLU A 569 -9.12 46.48 -34.77
#